data_AF-A0A8T2IW82-F1
#
_entry.id   AF-A0A8T2IW82-F1
#
_cell.length_a   1.000
_cell.length_b   1.000
_cell.length_c   1.000
_cell.angle_alpha   90.00
_cell.angle_beta   90.00
_cell.angle_gamma   90.00
#
_symmetry.space_group_name_H-M   'P 1'
#
loop_
_entity.id
_entity.type
_entity.pdbx_description
1 polymer ?
#
loop_
_entity_poly.entity_id
_entity_poly.type
_entity_poly.pdbx_seq_one_letter_code
_entity_poly.pdbx_strand_id
1 'polypeptide(L)'
;MQPASQVETPSLLWGLDPVFFAFAKLYIKDILELKESQQVPGIFFYKEHPIKQVDILGTVVYVREKENFHSYGVDDGTGVISCTCWKSTAPTELLYSPGVAAKQITNGSKDLDEMMRELHEVESDKSKMEIGDLMRVRGYIKVFRQQREIMASTFYKVEDPTLNIQITRMFELPYIYRNVYDKPFTVPQHLKNSSEEQKEHNIVTQTRLVALLSEKVNDFLTENKILNFYQRELEGVKSLIAVASKSKDGSNSRQIHNIFKEAINLLLARGVVFRKGQNQEVYQVTDQEKELYKLTLTIIQEDCRRQKL
;
A
#
# COMPACT_ATOMS: atom_id res chain seq x y z
N MET A 1 25.33 0.34 16.46
CA MET A 1 24.49 0.59 15.26
C MET A 1 23.04 0.40 15.68
N GLN A 2 22.28 1.49 15.79
CA GLN A 2 20.82 1.39 15.93
C GLN A 2 20.27 0.86 14.59
N PRO A 3 19.36 -0.12 14.59
CA PRO A 3 18.68 -0.49 13.36
C PRO A 3 17.89 0.72 12.89
N ALA A 4 18.04 1.07 11.61
CA ALA A 4 17.22 2.10 10.98
C ALA A 4 15.76 1.82 11.33
N SER A 5 15.11 2.75 12.02
CA SER A 5 13.68 2.68 12.29
C SER A 5 12.98 2.65 10.93
N GLN A 6 12.58 1.46 10.48
CA GLN A 6 11.72 1.32 9.32
C GLN A 6 10.46 2.10 9.63
N VAL A 7 10.30 3.22 8.93
CA VAL A 7 9.15 4.09 9.08
C VAL A 7 7.92 3.28 8.68
N GLU A 8 6.97 3.15 9.61
CA GLU A 8 5.73 2.43 9.38
C GLU A 8 4.96 3.05 8.20
N THR A 9 4.37 2.21 7.34
CA THR A 9 3.57 2.71 6.22
C THR A 9 2.40 3.55 6.74
N PRO A 10 2.12 4.75 6.19
CA PRO A 10 1.01 5.58 6.62
C PRO A 10 -0.34 4.85 6.55
N SER A 11 -1.18 5.00 7.58
CA SER A 11 -2.46 4.31 7.73
C SER A 11 -3.43 4.48 6.54
N LEU A 12 -3.38 5.63 5.87
CA LEU A 12 -4.17 5.93 4.67
C LEU A 12 -3.85 4.99 3.48
N LEU A 13 -2.68 4.36 3.47
CA LEU A 13 -2.21 3.52 2.36
C LEU A 13 -2.41 2.01 2.63
N TRP A 14 -2.81 1.61 3.85
CA TRP A 14 -2.92 0.18 4.19
C TRP A 14 -3.95 -0.57 3.36
N GLY A 15 -5.07 0.08 3.05
CA GLY A 15 -6.13 -0.53 2.23
C GLY A 15 -5.71 -0.82 0.78
N LEU A 16 -4.54 -0.35 0.35
CA LEU A 16 -3.99 -0.66 -0.96
C LEU A 16 -3.32 -2.03 -0.99
N ASP A 17 -2.84 -2.50 0.16
CA ASP A 17 -2.29 -3.83 0.31
C ASP A 17 -3.43 -4.86 0.30
N PRO A 18 -3.47 -5.81 -0.66
CA PRO A 18 -4.50 -6.84 -0.70
C PRO A 18 -4.62 -7.68 0.57
N VAL A 19 -3.53 -7.80 1.34
CA VAL A 19 -3.50 -8.56 2.59
C VAL A 19 -4.36 -7.89 3.67
N PHE A 20 -4.51 -6.55 3.64
CA PHE A 20 -5.22 -5.80 4.68
C PHE A 20 -6.69 -6.22 4.86
N PHE A 21 -7.37 -6.53 3.76
CA PHE A 21 -8.76 -6.98 3.75
C PHE A 21 -8.91 -8.50 3.73
N ALA A 22 -7.82 -9.26 3.58
CA ALA A 22 -7.84 -10.71 3.61
C ALA A 22 -7.72 -11.23 5.05
N PHE A 23 -8.23 -12.43 5.30
CA PHE A 23 -7.83 -13.18 6.49
C PHE A 23 -6.50 -13.84 6.22
N ALA A 24 -5.42 -13.22 6.71
CA ALA A 24 -4.06 -13.68 6.48
C ALA A 24 -3.85 -15.05 7.12
N LYS A 25 -3.33 -15.99 6.34
CA LYS A 25 -3.02 -17.35 6.79
C LYS A 25 -1.63 -17.34 7.39
N LEU A 26 -1.54 -17.13 8.70
CA LEU A 26 -0.26 -17.03 9.40
C LEU A 26 -0.07 -18.19 10.36
N TYR A 27 1.20 -18.52 10.64
CA TYR A 27 1.57 -19.37 11.77
C TYR A 27 1.22 -18.66 13.07
N ILE A 28 0.75 -19.42 14.06
CA ILE A 28 0.42 -18.87 15.38
C ILE A 28 1.64 -18.21 16.01
N LYS A 29 2.83 -18.81 15.86
CA LYS A 29 4.09 -18.19 16.30
C LYS A 29 4.25 -16.76 15.77
N ASP A 30 4.05 -16.56 14.48
CA ASP A 30 4.21 -15.25 13.87
C ASP A 30 3.14 -14.27 14.37
N ILE A 31 1.89 -14.73 14.52
CA ILE A 31 0.80 -13.93 15.10
C ILE A 31 1.17 -13.44 16.50
N LEU A 32 1.86 -14.25 17.31
CA LEU A 32 2.31 -13.87 18.65
C LEU A 32 3.47 -12.87 18.64
N GLU A 33 4.27 -12.84 17.56
CA GLU A 33 5.48 -12.02 17.42
C GLU A 33 5.30 -10.75 16.57
N LEU A 34 4.20 -10.59 15.81
CA LEU A 34 3.93 -9.39 14.99
C LEU A 34 4.13 -8.09 15.77
N LYS A 35 4.56 -7.01 15.13
CA LYS A 35 4.62 -5.69 15.79
C LYS A 35 3.28 -4.99 15.64
N GLU A 36 2.73 -4.47 16.73
CA GLU A 36 1.53 -3.64 16.67
C GLU A 36 1.89 -2.26 16.10
N SER A 37 0.98 -1.71 15.29
CA SER A 37 1.08 -0.36 14.71
C SER A 37 1.14 0.68 15.81
N GLN A 38 1.98 1.70 15.62
CA GLN A 38 1.99 2.88 16.48
C GLN A 38 0.90 3.89 16.10
N GLN A 39 0.37 3.80 14.87
CA GLN A 39 -0.68 4.69 14.37
C GLN A 39 -2.08 4.26 14.81
N VAL A 40 -2.39 2.96 14.71
CA VAL A 40 -3.74 2.43 14.96
C VAL A 40 -3.67 1.13 15.76
N PRO A 41 -4.13 1.12 17.03
CA PRO A 41 -4.20 -0.10 17.83
C PRO A 41 -5.04 -1.20 17.17
N GLY A 42 -4.63 -2.45 17.35
CA GLY A 42 -5.29 -3.61 16.74
C GLY A 42 -4.92 -3.88 15.28
N ILE A 43 -4.03 -3.07 14.68
CA ILE A 43 -3.37 -3.40 13.41
C ILE A 43 -1.94 -3.83 13.71
N PHE A 44 -1.52 -4.91 13.07
CA PHE A 44 -0.21 -5.50 13.27
C PHE A 44 0.56 -5.53 11.96
N PHE A 45 1.88 -5.73 12.01
CA PHE A 45 2.71 -5.80 10.83
C PHE A 45 3.47 -7.12 10.77
N TYR A 46 3.26 -7.83 9.68
CA TYR A 46 4.20 -8.85 9.22
C TYR A 46 5.06 -8.23 8.13
N LYS A 47 6.32 -7.94 8.46
CA LYS A 47 7.20 -7.13 7.61
C LYS A 47 6.53 -5.79 7.25
N GLU A 48 6.23 -5.55 5.98
CA GLU A 48 5.60 -4.32 5.50
C GLU A 48 4.07 -4.43 5.35
N HIS A 49 3.51 -5.63 5.53
CA HIS A 49 2.08 -5.88 5.33
C HIS A 49 1.26 -5.57 6.60
N PRO A 50 0.25 -4.70 6.52
CA PRO A 50 -0.66 -4.46 7.61
C PRO A 50 -1.65 -5.63 7.75
N ILE A 51 -1.61 -6.30 8.90
CA ILE A 51 -2.42 -7.46 9.26
C ILE A 51 -3.49 -7.02 10.25
N LYS A 52 -4.75 -7.10 9.81
CA LYS A 52 -5.94 -6.82 10.64
C LYS A 52 -6.61 -8.09 11.14
N GLN A 53 -6.69 -9.11 10.29
CA GLN A 53 -7.46 -10.32 10.52
C GLN A 53 -6.74 -11.55 9.99
N VAL A 54 -6.93 -12.67 10.65
CA VAL A 54 -6.17 -13.91 10.45
C VAL A 54 -7.09 -15.12 10.27
N ASP A 55 -6.61 -16.10 9.54
CA ASP A 55 -7.21 -17.43 9.36
C ASP A 55 -6.23 -18.47 9.90
N ILE A 56 -6.57 -19.14 10.99
CA ILE A 56 -5.77 -20.21 11.59
C ILE A 56 -6.49 -21.55 11.53
N LEU A 57 -5.72 -22.62 11.50
CA LEU A 57 -6.18 -24.00 11.57
C LEU A 57 -5.29 -24.73 12.57
N GLY A 58 -5.88 -25.33 13.59
CA GLY A 58 -5.11 -26.03 14.62
C GLY A 58 -5.98 -26.89 15.52
N THR A 59 -5.32 -27.64 16.39
CA THR A 59 -5.97 -28.56 17.33
C THR A 59 -6.36 -27.81 18.60
N VAL A 60 -7.56 -28.06 19.11
CA VAL A 60 -8.01 -27.50 20.38
C VAL A 60 -7.27 -28.20 21.52
N VAL A 61 -6.47 -27.44 22.26
CA VAL A 61 -5.68 -27.95 23.41
C VAL A 61 -6.22 -27.45 24.75
N TYR A 62 -7.15 -26.51 24.72
CA TYR A 62 -7.76 -25.92 25.90
C TYR A 62 -9.19 -25.46 25.61
N VAL A 63 -10.10 -25.68 26.56
CA VAL A 63 -11.50 -25.26 26.47
C VAL A 63 -11.89 -24.56 27.77
N ARG A 64 -12.37 -23.32 27.68
CA ARG A 64 -13.01 -22.61 28.79
C ARG A 64 -14.35 -22.07 28.32
N GLU A 65 -15.41 -22.58 28.90
CA GLU A 65 -16.75 -22.07 28.68
C GLU A 65 -17.03 -20.85 29.57
N LYS A 66 -17.66 -19.84 28.98
CA LYS A 66 -18.25 -18.68 29.66
C LYS A 66 -19.72 -18.59 29.25
N GLU A 67 -20.44 -17.70 29.92
CA GLU A 67 -21.88 -17.49 29.69
C GLU A 67 -22.18 -17.21 28.20
N ASN A 68 -21.50 -16.24 27.61
CA ASN A 68 -21.79 -15.75 26.25
C ASN A 68 -20.80 -16.20 25.17
N PHE A 69 -19.69 -16.85 25.55
CA PHE A 69 -18.64 -17.25 24.62
C PHE A 69 -17.86 -18.47 25.13
N HIS A 70 -17.19 -19.15 24.21
CA HIS A 70 -16.16 -20.13 24.50
C HIS A 70 -14.78 -19.51 24.25
N SER A 71 -13.82 -19.84 25.11
CA SER A 71 -12.41 -19.50 24.93
C SER A 71 -11.65 -20.80 24.69
N TYR A 72 -11.17 -20.97 23.46
CA TYR A 72 -10.44 -22.16 23.01
C TYR A 72 -8.96 -21.83 22.88
N GLY A 73 -8.07 -22.68 23.40
CA GLY A 73 -6.65 -22.63 23.05
C GLY A 73 -6.42 -23.50 21.82
N VAL A 74 -5.85 -22.92 20.77
CA VAL A 74 -5.62 -23.59 19.48
C VAL A 74 -4.12 -23.70 19.24
N ASP A 75 -3.66 -24.90 18.90
CA ASP A 75 -2.26 -25.23 18.60
C ASP A 75 -2.10 -25.66 17.13
N ASP A 76 -1.22 -24.99 16.38
CA ASP A 76 -0.88 -25.33 14.99
C ASP A 76 0.50 -26.00 14.86
N GLY A 77 1.12 -26.37 15.97
CA GLY A 77 2.48 -26.91 16.04
C GLY A 77 3.59 -25.84 16.04
N THR A 78 3.25 -24.58 15.82
CA THR A 78 4.19 -23.45 15.92
C THR A 78 3.99 -22.62 17.20
N GLY A 79 2.77 -22.63 17.73
CA GLY A 79 2.43 -21.97 18.99
C GLY A 79 0.97 -22.19 19.36
N VAL A 80 0.59 -21.71 20.55
CA VAL A 80 -0.77 -21.81 21.07
C VAL A 80 -1.35 -20.41 21.25
N ILE A 81 -2.58 -20.17 20.76
CA ILE A 81 -3.28 -18.89 20.93
C ILE A 81 -4.72 -19.09 21.41
N SER A 82 -5.17 -18.18 22.28
CA SER A 82 -6.54 -18.13 22.76
C SER A 82 -7.47 -17.55 21.69
N CYS A 83 -8.58 -18.22 21.43
CA CYS A 83 -9.62 -17.84 20.49
C CYS A 83 -10.93 -17.64 21.24
N THR A 84 -11.47 -16.43 21.18
CA THR A 84 -12.78 -16.09 21.76
C THR A 84 -13.87 -16.28 20.71
N CYS A 85 -14.75 -17.24 20.95
CA CYS A 85 -15.79 -17.70 20.05
C CYS A 85 -17.18 -17.46 20.69
N TRP A 86 -17.92 -16.47 20.18
CA TRP A 86 -19.24 -16.12 20.72
C TRP A 86 -20.26 -17.22 20.47
N LYS A 87 -21.08 -17.51 21.49
CA LYS A 87 -22.22 -18.41 21.35
C LYS A 87 -23.29 -17.70 20.51
N SER A 88 -23.98 -18.45 19.65
CA SER A 88 -25.07 -17.89 18.85
C SER A 88 -26.18 -17.37 19.77
N THR A 89 -26.56 -16.09 19.62
CA THR A 89 -27.65 -15.44 20.37
C THR A 89 -29.02 -15.66 19.73
N ALA A 90 -29.11 -16.54 18.73
CA ALA A 90 -30.30 -16.76 17.91
C ALA A 90 -31.64 -16.99 18.67
N PRO A 91 -31.72 -17.55 19.90
CA PRO A 91 -33.03 -17.82 20.48
C PRO A 91 -33.78 -16.58 20.97
N THR A 92 -33.12 -15.45 21.26
CA THR A 92 -33.74 -14.41 22.10
C THR A 92 -34.32 -13.23 21.30
N GLU A 93 -33.73 -12.81 20.18
CA GLU A 93 -34.23 -11.60 19.49
C GLU A 93 -35.53 -11.82 18.68
N LEU A 94 -35.81 -13.06 18.26
CA LEU A 94 -37.05 -13.40 17.55
C LEU A 94 -38.24 -13.66 18.49
N LEU A 95 -37.99 -13.99 19.76
CA LEU A 95 -39.05 -14.28 20.74
C LEU A 95 -39.54 -13.04 21.51
N TYR A 96 -38.78 -11.93 21.51
CA TYR A 96 -39.06 -10.74 22.33
C TYR A 96 -39.28 -9.45 21.50
N SER A 97 -39.86 -9.54 20.31
CA SER A 97 -40.41 -8.35 19.62
C SER A 97 -41.93 -8.23 19.87
N PRO A 98 -42.39 -7.58 20.97
CA PRO A 98 -43.80 -7.30 21.19
C PRO A 98 -44.21 -6.10 20.33
N GLY A 99 -44.65 -6.31 19.09
CA GLY A 99 -45.07 -5.13 18.32
C GLY A 99 -45.55 -5.26 16.88
N VAL A 100 -45.60 -6.44 16.26
CA VAL A 100 -46.17 -6.53 14.90
C VAL A 100 -47.16 -7.68 14.82
N ALA A 101 -48.44 -7.33 14.75
CA ALA A 101 -49.55 -8.24 14.63
C ALA A 101 -49.38 -9.16 13.40
N ALA A 102 -48.92 -10.39 13.63
CA ALA A 102 -48.90 -11.43 12.61
C ALA A 102 -50.34 -11.93 12.38
N LYS A 103 -50.88 -11.57 11.21
CA LYS A 103 -52.05 -12.25 10.64
C LYS A 103 -51.79 -13.76 10.62
N GLN A 104 -52.72 -14.51 11.21
CA GLN A 104 -52.74 -15.96 11.16
C GLN A 104 -52.81 -16.42 9.69
N ILE A 105 -51.71 -16.97 9.18
CA ILE A 105 -51.71 -17.88 8.03
C ILE A 105 -51.50 -19.27 8.61
N THR A 106 -52.55 -20.08 8.57
CA THR A 106 -52.59 -21.42 9.16
C THR A 106 -52.03 -22.47 8.20
N ASN A 107 -51.36 -23.46 8.80
CA ASN A 107 -51.05 -24.81 8.32
C ASN A 107 -49.70 -25.12 7.65
N GLY A 108 -48.80 -24.15 7.45
CA GLY A 108 -47.42 -24.41 6.96
C GLY A 108 -46.28 -23.91 7.86
N SER A 109 -46.56 -23.13 8.91
CA SER A 109 -45.52 -22.47 9.71
C SER A 109 -44.87 -23.37 10.77
N LYS A 110 -45.62 -24.33 11.32
CA LYS A 110 -45.11 -25.23 12.38
C LYS A 110 -43.94 -26.09 11.90
N ASP A 111 -43.94 -26.46 10.62
CA ASP A 111 -42.90 -27.27 9.98
C ASP A 111 -41.61 -26.47 9.75
N LEU A 112 -41.72 -25.19 9.38
CA LEU A 112 -40.57 -24.29 9.22
C LEU A 112 -39.94 -23.91 10.57
N ASP A 113 -40.75 -23.63 11.59
CA ASP A 113 -40.26 -23.30 12.94
C ASP A 113 -39.57 -24.51 13.60
N GLU A 114 -40.06 -25.72 13.33
CA GLU A 114 -39.44 -26.98 13.77
C GLU A 114 -38.13 -27.25 13.04
N MET A 115 -38.13 -27.12 11.71
CA MET A 115 -36.92 -27.23 10.89
C MET A 115 -35.86 -26.20 11.29
N MET A 116 -36.24 -24.95 11.58
CA MET A 116 -35.31 -23.92 12.06
C MET A 116 -34.72 -24.26 13.43
N ARG A 117 -35.52 -24.82 14.35
CA ARG A 117 -35.04 -25.25 15.68
C ARG A 117 -34.07 -26.42 15.56
N GLU A 118 -34.40 -27.44 14.78
CA GLU A 118 -33.50 -28.57 14.52
C GLU A 118 -32.19 -28.12 13.87
N LEU A 119 -32.25 -27.20 12.90
CA LEU A 119 -31.05 -26.62 12.29
C LEU A 119 -30.19 -25.86 13.32
N HIS A 120 -30.82 -25.09 14.22
CA HIS A 120 -30.11 -24.38 15.28
C HIS A 120 -29.48 -25.32 16.31
N GLU A 121 -30.13 -26.42 16.67
CA GLU A 121 -29.55 -27.45 17.55
C GLU A 121 -28.34 -28.10 16.89
N VAL A 122 -28.46 -28.51 15.63
CA VAL A 122 -27.35 -29.10 14.87
C VAL A 122 -26.19 -28.11 14.69
N GLU A 123 -26.48 -26.83 14.46
CA GLU A 123 -25.46 -25.78 14.35
C GLU A 123 -24.78 -25.51 15.70
N SER A 124 -25.55 -25.50 16.79
CA SER A 124 -25.04 -25.31 18.15
C SER A 124 -24.14 -26.47 18.57
N ASP A 125 -24.55 -27.71 18.32
CA ASP A 125 -23.74 -28.90 18.62
C ASP A 125 -22.45 -28.92 17.79
N LYS A 126 -22.51 -28.53 16.51
CA LYS A 126 -21.30 -28.37 15.67
C LYS A 126 -20.38 -27.23 16.10
N SER A 127 -20.91 -26.25 16.83
CA SER A 127 -20.14 -25.10 17.33
C SER A 127 -19.40 -25.38 18.65
N LYS A 128 -19.78 -26.45 19.36
CA LYS A 128 -19.08 -26.88 20.56
C LYS A 128 -17.88 -27.73 20.18
N MET A 129 -16.72 -27.40 20.76
CA MET A 129 -15.47 -28.06 20.45
C MET A 129 -14.85 -28.68 21.68
N GLU A 130 -14.30 -29.88 21.51
CA GLU A 130 -13.62 -30.61 22.57
C GLU A 130 -12.10 -30.58 22.38
N ILE A 131 -11.37 -30.91 23.45
CA ILE A 131 -9.91 -31.03 23.37
C ILE A 131 -9.57 -32.18 22.41
N GLY A 132 -8.67 -31.91 21.46
CA GLY A 132 -8.28 -32.83 20.40
C GLY A 132 -8.99 -32.59 19.07
N ASP A 133 -10.07 -31.79 19.05
CA ASP A 133 -10.75 -31.45 17.80
C ASP A 133 -9.91 -30.50 16.95
N LEU A 134 -9.96 -30.69 15.63
CA LEU A 134 -9.39 -29.76 14.67
C LEU A 134 -10.37 -28.59 14.46
N MET A 135 -9.93 -27.36 14.74
CA MET A 135 -10.72 -26.14 14.60
C MET A 135 -10.09 -25.20 13.57
N ARG A 136 -10.94 -24.62 12.72
CA ARG A 136 -10.56 -23.43 11.92
C ARG A 136 -11.16 -22.19 12.55
N VAL A 137 -10.34 -21.15 12.70
CA VAL A 137 -10.77 -19.86 13.26
C VAL A 137 -10.37 -18.74 12.33
N ARG A 138 -11.34 -17.91 11.96
CA ARG A 138 -11.14 -16.64 11.26
C ARG A 138 -11.57 -15.51 12.17
N GLY A 139 -10.72 -14.51 12.34
CA GLY A 139 -10.99 -13.46 13.30
C GLY A 139 -9.98 -12.32 13.31
N TYR A 140 -10.20 -11.39 14.22
CA TYR A 140 -9.34 -10.23 14.44
C TYR A 140 -8.36 -10.49 15.58
N ILE A 141 -7.13 -10.04 15.43
CA ILE A 141 -6.15 -10.09 16.52
C ILE A 141 -6.51 -8.99 17.52
N LYS A 142 -6.60 -9.34 18.81
CA LYS A 142 -6.76 -8.38 19.91
C LYS A 142 -5.67 -8.61 20.95
N VAL A 143 -5.25 -7.52 21.60
CA VAL A 143 -4.41 -7.59 22.79
C VAL A 143 -5.28 -7.38 24.02
N PHE A 144 -5.28 -8.36 24.93
CA PHE A 144 -5.95 -8.26 26.21
C PHE A 144 -4.94 -8.56 27.32
N ARG A 145 -4.73 -7.62 28.24
CA ARG A 145 -3.76 -7.75 29.36
C ARG A 145 -2.35 -8.17 28.88
N GLN A 146 -1.88 -7.57 27.79
CA GLN A 146 -0.59 -7.86 27.14
C GLN A 146 -0.47 -9.27 26.53
N GLN A 147 -1.56 -10.04 26.47
CA GLN A 147 -1.62 -11.32 25.75
C GLN A 147 -2.43 -11.15 24.48
N ARG A 148 -2.04 -11.86 23.41
CA ARG A 148 -2.77 -11.85 22.14
C ARG A 148 -3.83 -12.93 22.13
N GLU A 149 -4.98 -12.56 21.62
CA GLU A 149 -6.12 -13.43 21.43
C GLU A 149 -6.71 -13.18 20.03
N ILE A 150 -7.36 -14.20 19.47
CA ILE A 150 -8.15 -14.05 18.24
C ILE A 150 -9.62 -13.92 18.65
N MET A 151 -10.22 -12.79 18.31
CA MET A 151 -11.67 -12.62 18.40
C MET A 151 -12.30 -13.19 17.13
N ALA A 152 -12.88 -14.39 17.24
CA ALA A 152 -13.43 -15.11 16.10
C ALA A 152 -14.65 -14.38 15.52
N SER A 153 -14.62 -14.14 14.21
CA SER A 153 -15.78 -13.78 13.42
C SER A 153 -16.44 -15.01 12.80
N THR A 154 -15.68 -16.08 12.55
CA THR A 154 -16.19 -17.38 12.13
C THR A 154 -15.29 -18.48 12.67
N PHE A 155 -15.88 -19.54 13.19
CA PHE A 155 -15.15 -20.72 13.64
C PHE A 155 -16.02 -21.96 13.42
N TYR A 156 -15.39 -23.11 13.21
CA TYR A 156 -16.09 -24.39 13.07
C TYR A 156 -15.14 -25.56 13.26
N LYS A 157 -15.72 -26.71 13.64
CA LYS A 157 -15.05 -28.00 13.64
C LYS A 157 -14.74 -28.46 12.23
N VAL A 158 -13.50 -28.90 12.03
CA VAL A 158 -13.01 -29.42 10.76
C VAL A 158 -12.91 -30.93 10.86
N GLU A 159 -13.73 -31.62 10.07
CA GLU A 159 -13.65 -33.08 9.93
C GLU A 159 -12.52 -33.43 8.94
N ASP A 160 -11.40 -33.95 9.47
CA ASP A 160 -10.22 -34.31 8.67
C ASP A 160 -9.70 -35.72 9.01
N PRO A 161 -10.51 -36.78 8.79
CA PRO A 161 -10.17 -38.15 9.19
C PRO A 161 -8.93 -38.72 8.48
N THR A 162 -8.53 -38.11 7.36
CA THR A 162 -7.38 -38.53 6.54
C THR A 162 -6.19 -37.59 6.67
N LEU A 163 -6.27 -36.57 7.54
CA LEU A 163 -5.28 -35.51 7.72
C LEU A 163 -4.96 -34.70 6.45
N ASN A 164 -5.82 -34.78 5.42
CA ASN A 164 -5.58 -34.14 4.13
C ASN A 164 -5.61 -32.61 4.25
N ILE A 165 -6.50 -32.06 5.08
CA ILE A 165 -6.63 -30.60 5.25
C ILE A 165 -5.42 -30.07 6.01
N GLN A 166 -5.01 -30.74 7.08
CA GLN A 166 -3.81 -30.37 7.84
C GLN A 166 -2.55 -30.44 6.97
N ILE A 167 -2.34 -31.55 6.25
CA ILE A 167 -1.19 -31.71 5.35
C ILE A 167 -1.20 -30.63 4.26
N THR A 168 -2.35 -30.36 3.63
CA THR A 168 -2.47 -29.29 2.64
C THR A 168 -2.10 -27.93 3.23
N ARG A 169 -2.53 -27.65 4.46
CA ARG A 169 -2.19 -26.40 5.16
C ARG A 169 -0.68 -26.28 5.39
N MET A 170 0.01 -27.38 5.74
CA MET A 170 1.46 -27.41 5.93
C MET A 170 2.24 -27.09 4.65
N PHE A 171 1.73 -27.49 3.47
CA PHE A 171 2.32 -27.12 2.18
C PHE A 171 1.93 -25.70 1.73
N GLU A 172 0.70 -25.28 2.01
CA GLU A 172 0.16 -23.98 1.62
C GLU A 172 0.89 -22.82 2.32
N LEU A 173 1.10 -22.91 3.64
CA LEU A 173 1.67 -21.79 4.41
C LEU A 173 3.06 -21.37 3.92
N PRO A 174 4.06 -22.26 3.77
CA PRO A 174 5.37 -21.86 3.23
C PRO A 174 5.27 -21.24 1.84
N TYR A 175 4.35 -21.74 1.00
CA TYR A 175 4.14 -21.20 -0.33
C TYR A 175 3.59 -19.78 -0.28
N ILE A 176 2.56 -19.51 0.53
CA ILE A 176 1.96 -18.17 0.65
C ILE A 176 2.95 -17.19 1.29
N TYR A 177 3.69 -17.60 2.31
CA TYR A 177 4.74 -16.77 2.92
C TYR A 177 5.73 -16.32 1.85
N ARG A 178 6.35 -17.26 1.13
CA ARG A 178 7.37 -16.94 0.12
C ARG A 178 6.83 -16.11 -1.04
N ASN A 179 5.59 -16.34 -1.45
CA ASN A 179 5.05 -15.75 -2.68
C ASN A 179 4.24 -14.47 -2.46
N VAL A 180 3.76 -14.22 -1.25
CA VAL A 180 2.91 -13.08 -0.89
C VAL A 180 3.53 -12.29 0.26
N TYR A 181 3.59 -12.86 1.47
CA TYR A 181 3.93 -12.10 2.69
C TYR A 181 5.40 -11.70 2.83
N ASP A 182 6.29 -12.43 2.18
CA ASP A 182 7.73 -12.14 2.17
C ASP A 182 8.12 -11.13 1.09
N LYS A 183 7.21 -10.84 0.15
CA LYS A 183 7.47 -9.90 -0.95
C LYS A 183 6.97 -8.51 -0.54
N PRO A 184 7.82 -7.46 -0.63
CA PRO A 184 7.42 -6.12 -0.22
C PRO A 184 6.24 -5.63 -1.06
N PHE A 185 5.27 -4.98 -0.41
CA PHE A 185 4.14 -4.36 -1.10
C PHE A 185 4.56 -2.99 -1.63
N THR A 186 4.66 -2.87 -2.95
CA THR A 186 4.95 -1.57 -3.58
C THR A 186 3.63 -0.85 -3.85
N VAL A 187 3.28 0.12 -3.00
CA VAL A 187 2.13 1.01 -3.26
C VAL A 187 2.33 1.67 -4.64
N PRO A 188 1.36 1.58 -5.56
CA PRO A 188 1.44 2.22 -6.86
C PRO A 188 1.74 3.71 -6.72
N GLN A 189 2.71 4.21 -7.49
CA GLN A 189 3.25 5.57 -7.33
C GLN A 189 2.20 6.69 -7.44
N HIS A 190 1.06 6.44 -8.08
CA HIS A 190 -0.02 7.41 -8.21
C HIS A 190 -0.90 7.54 -6.94
N LEU A 191 -0.78 6.65 -5.96
CA LEU A 191 -1.61 6.62 -4.74
C LEU A 191 -0.89 7.05 -3.46
N LYS A 192 0.44 6.85 -3.36
CA LYS A 192 1.30 7.40 -2.27
C LYS A 192 1.14 8.92 -2.10
N ASN A 193 0.67 9.50 -3.17
CA ASN A 193 0.47 10.88 -3.48
C ASN A 193 -0.76 11.49 -2.76
N SER A 194 -1.75 10.71 -2.37
CA SER A 194 -3.05 11.27 -1.98
C SER A 194 -3.16 11.93 -0.59
N SER A 195 -2.16 11.83 0.29
CA SER A 195 -2.29 12.25 1.70
C SER A 195 -1.46 13.47 2.13
N GLU A 196 -0.34 13.76 1.46
CA GLU A 196 0.53 14.92 1.77
C GLU A 196 0.57 15.97 0.64
N GLU A 197 0.00 15.67 -0.53
CA GLU A 197 0.34 16.39 -1.76
C GLU A 197 -0.48 17.62 -2.11
N GLN A 198 -1.54 18.01 -1.42
CA GLN A 198 -2.32 19.17 -1.92
C GLN A 198 -1.49 20.48 -1.99
N LYS A 199 -0.37 20.57 -1.27
CA LYS A 199 0.61 21.67 -1.43
C LYS A 199 1.85 21.28 -2.25
N GLU A 200 2.33 20.04 -2.18
CA GLU A 200 3.53 19.59 -2.91
C GLU A 200 3.26 19.15 -4.36
N HIS A 201 2.06 18.67 -4.73
CA HIS A 201 1.77 18.20 -6.08
C HIS A 201 1.85 19.30 -7.14
N ASN A 202 1.50 20.54 -6.79
CA ASN A 202 1.69 21.66 -7.71
C ASN A 202 3.18 21.87 -8.00
N ILE A 203 4.04 21.73 -6.98
CA ILE A 203 5.49 21.93 -7.10
C ILE A 203 6.16 20.75 -7.83
N VAL A 204 5.79 19.50 -7.50
CA VAL A 204 6.38 18.28 -8.10
C VAL A 204 5.91 18.07 -9.54
N THR A 205 4.63 18.35 -9.84
CA THR A 205 4.11 18.27 -11.22
C THR A 205 4.73 19.36 -12.10
N GLN A 206 4.89 20.58 -11.58
CA GLN A 206 5.60 21.66 -12.29
C GLN A 206 7.07 21.31 -12.49
N THR A 207 7.77 20.80 -11.46
CA THR A 207 9.20 20.42 -11.57
C THR A 207 9.42 19.34 -12.62
N ARG A 208 8.53 18.33 -12.68
CA ARG A 208 8.59 17.27 -13.70
C ARG A 208 8.27 17.80 -15.10
N LEU A 209 7.29 18.70 -15.24
CA LEU A 209 6.98 19.37 -16.51
C LEU A 209 8.16 20.23 -16.98
N VAL A 210 8.79 20.98 -16.08
CA VAL A 210 9.98 21.81 -16.36
C VAL A 210 11.16 20.93 -16.80
N ALA A 211 11.41 19.81 -16.14
CA ALA A 211 12.46 18.87 -16.53
C ALA A 211 12.20 18.25 -17.91
N LEU A 212 10.96 17.80 -18.17
CA LEU A 212 10.56 17.23 -19.47
C LEU A 212 10.66 18.27 -20.59
N LEU A 213 10.24 19.52 -20.32
CA LEU A 213 10.36 20.61 -21.27
C LEU A 213 11.83 20.95 -21.53
N SER A 214 12.67 20.96 -20.50
CA SER A 214 14.11 21.19 -20.62
C SER A 214 14.79 20.19 -21.55
N GLU A 215 14.47 18.89 -21.39
CA GLU A 215 14.95 17.83 -22.30
C GLU A 215 14.45 18.04 -23.74
N LYS A 216 13.15 18.34 -23.92
CA LYS A 216 12.60 18.58 -25.25
C LYS A 216 13.16 19.82 -25.94
N VAL A 217 13.47 20.87 -25.17
CA VAL A 217 14.17 22.06 -25.68
C VAL A 217 15.59 21.67 -26.10
N ASN A 218 16.30 20.86 -25.32
CA ASN A 218 17.63 20.39 -25.69
C ASN A 218 17.62 19.54 -26.99
N ASP A 219 16.68 18.60 -27.11
CA ASP A 219 16.46 17.82 -28.35
C ASP A 219 16.25 18.77 -29.54
N PHE A 220 15.37 19.76 -29.38
CA PHE A 220 15.06 20.72 -30.43
C PHE A 220 16.28 21.57 -30.85
N LEU A 221 17.07 22.05 -29.89
CA LEU A 221 18.27 22.85 -30.16
C LEU A 221 19.34 22.04 -30.91
N THR A 222 19.52 20.78 -30.52
CA THR A 222 20.52 19.88 -31.13
C THR A 222 20.10 19.41 -32.53
N GLU A 223 18.85 18.99 -32.70
CA GLU A 223 18.31 18.54 -34.00
C GLU A 223 18.35 19.66 -35.05
N ASN A 224 18.00 20.90 -34.66
CA ASN A 224 17.94 22.04 -35.57
C ASN A 224 19.27 22.82 -35.65
N LYS A 225 20.31 22.41 -34.94
CA LYS A 225 21.64 23.06 -34.89
C LYS A 225 21.55 24.57 -34.61
N ILE A 226 20.73 24.93 -33.63
CA ILE A 226 20.49 26.33 -33.27
C ILE A 226 21.71 26.89 -32.55
N LEU A 227 22.21 28.04 -33.02
CA LEU A 227 23.38 28.72 -32.43
C LEU A 227 23.01 29.57 -31.21
N ASN A 228 21.94 30.35 -31.34
CA ASN A 228 21.42 31.23 -30.31
C ASN A 228 19.91 31.34 -30.45
N PHE A 229 19.23 31.70 -29.36
CA PHE A 229 17.78 31.85 -29.34
C PHE A 229 17.32 32.83 -28.26
N TYR A 230 16.12 33.37 -28.48
CA TYR A 230 15.32 34.05 -27.47
C TYR A 230 14.27 33.09 -26.90
N GLN A 231 13.90 33.28 -25.64
CA GLN A 231 12.82 32.50 -25.03
C GLN A 231 11.50 32.59 -25.82
N ARG A 232 11.17 33.77 -26.36
CA ARG A 232 9.95 34.01 -27.17
C ARG A 232 9.91 33.15 -28.45
N GLU A 233 11.05 32.79 -29.00
CA GLU A 233 11.12 31.95 -30.20
C GLU A 233 10.73 30.50 -29.88
N LEU A 234 11.16 29.99 -28.72
CA LEU A 234 10.77 28.67 -28.22
C LEU A 234 9.28 28.61 -27.84
N GLU A 235 8.74 29.70 -27.29
CA GLU A 235 7.30 29.85 -27.02
C GLU A 235 6.44 29.92 -28.29
N GLY A 236 7.03 30.07 -29.48
CA GLY A 236 6.33 29.99 -30.77
C GLY A 236 6.25 28.55 -31.33
N VAL A 237 7.00 27.61 -30.77
CA VAL A 237 7.10 26.24 -31.29
C VAL A 237 5.97 25.37 -30.74
N LYS A 238 5.02 25.00 -31.61
CA LYS A 238 3.81 24.22 -31.24
C LYS A 238 4.10 22.94 -30.44
N SER A 239 5.18 22.22 -30.77
CA SER A 239 5.54 20.97 -30.07
C SER A 239 6.01 21.22 -28.64
N LEU A 240 6.70 22.33 -28.37
CA LEU A 240 7.18 22.70 -27.03
C LEU A 240 6.04 23.28 -26.18
N ILE A 241 5.17 24.11 -26.78
CA ILE A 241 3.97 24.63 -26.10
C ILE A 241 3.05 23.48 -25.68
N ALA A 242 2.87 22.47 -26.53
CA ALA A 242 2.06 21.30 -26.21
C ALA A 242 2.56 20.52 -24.98
N VAL A 243 3.84 20.65 -24.61
CA VAL A 243 4.39 20.09 -23.37
C VAL A 243 4.11 21.00 -22.18
N ALA A 244 4.33 22.31 -22.35
CA ALA A 244 4.11 23.31 -21.31
C ALA A 244 2.62 23.46 -20.90
N SER A 245 1.69 23.28 -21.85
CA SER A 245 0.24 23.42 -21.61
C SER A 245 -0.43 22.20 -20.95
N LYS A 246 0.33 21.15 -20.59
CA LYS A 246 -0.21 19.93 -19.95
C LYS A 246 -0.55 20.10 -18.46
N SER A 247 -0.28 21.25 -17.86
CA SER A 247 -0.82 21.62 -16.54
C SER A 247 -2.34 21.75 -16.63
N LYS A 248 -3.12 20.92 -15.91
CA LYS A 248 -4.60 20.92 -15.99
C LYS A 248 -5.24 22.27 -15.63
N ASP A 249 -6.37 22.54 -16.29
CA ASP A 249 -7.33 23.65 -16.20
C ASP A 249 -6.76 25.08 -16.27
N GLY A 250 -6.71 25.60 -17.51
CA GLY A 250 -6.57 27.04 -17.77
C GLY A 250 -5.15 27.58 -17.62
N SER A 251 -4.18 26.99 -18.33
CA SER A 251 -2.81 27.54 -18.37
C SER A 251 -2.82 28.94 -18.98
N ASN A 252 -2.59 29.96 -18.16
CA ASN A 252 -2.51 31.35 -18.60
C ASN A 252 -1.17 31.59 -19.32
N SER A 253 -1.12 32.51 -20.28
CA SER A 253 0.12 32.78 -21.05
C SER A 253 1.33 33.10 -20.17
N ARG A 254 1.09 33.72 -19.00
CA ARG A 254 2.12 33.98 -17.98
C ARG A 254 2.70 32.72 -17.33
N GLN A 255 1.89 31.68 -17.13
CA GLN A 255 2.36 30.42 -16.53
C GLN A 255 3.25 29.67 -17.51
N ILE A 256 2.85 29.61 -18.78
CA ILE A 256 3.65 29.02 -19.86
C ILE A 256 5.00 29.74 -19.94
N HIS A 257 5.01 31.08 -19.96
CA HIS A 257 6.23 31.87 -19.98
C HIS A 257 7.17 31.55 -18.80
N ASN A 258 6.63 31.37 -17.59
CA ASN A 258 7.44 31.01 -16.42
C ASN A 258 8.02 29.59 -16.51
N ILE A 259 7.23 28.61 -17.00
CA ILE A 259 7.70 27.23 -17.20
C ILE A 259 8.85 27.18 -18.20
N PHE A 260 8.77 27.92 -19.31
CA PHE A 260 9.87 28.04 -20.28
C PHE A 260 11.11 28.67 -19.64
N LYS A 261 10.94 29.73 -18.85
CA LYS A 261 12.05 30.39 -18.14
C LYS A 261 12.76 29.42 -17.19
N GLU A 262 12.01 28.64 -16.41
CA GLU A 262 12.56 27.64 -15.50
C GLU A 262 13.28 26.51 -16.26
N ALA A 263 12.71 26.03 -17.35
CA ALA A 263 13.31 24.96 -18.17
C ALA A 263 14.63 25.40 -18.81
N ILE A 264 14.71 26.66 -19.28
CA ILE A 264 15.95 27.23 -19.82
C ILE A 264 16.99 27.45 -18.71
N ASN A 265 16.56 27.86 -17.51
CA ASN A 265 17.46 27.97 -16.36
C ASN A 265 18.07 26.62 -15.96
N LEU A 266 17.35 25.51 -16.12
CA LEU A 266 17.93 24.18 -15.94
C LEU A 266 19.02 23.88 -16.98
N LEU A 267 18.83 24.29 -18.23
CA LEU A 267 19.85 24.14 -19.28
C LEU A 267 21.09 25.01 -19.00
N LEU A 268 20.88 26.23 -18.47
CA LEU A 268 21.97 27.09 -17.99
C LEU A 268 22.76 26.41 -16.86
N ALA A 269 22.05 25.88 -15.86
CA ALA A 269 22.68 25.21 -14.72
C ALA A 269 23.45 23.95 -15.13
N ARG A 270 22.99 23.24 -16.17
CA ARG A 270 23.68 22.08 -16.76
C ARG A 270 24.84 22.45 -17.69
N GLY A 271 25.02 23.73 -18.03
CA GLY A 271 26.06 24.20 -18.94
C GLY A 271 25.78 23.93 -20.43
N VAL A 272 24.56 23.54 -20.80
CA VAL A 272 24.16 23.28 -22.19
C VAL A 272 24.02 24.58 -22.97
N VAL A 273 23.55 25.64 -22.29
CA VAL A 273 23.44 26.99 -22.83
C VAL A 273 24.12 27.97 -21.89
N PHE A 274 24.49 29.14 -22.40
CA PHE A 274 25.03 30.24 -21.62
C PHE A 274 24.55 31.59 -22.16
N ARG A 275 24.81 32.68 -21.43
CA ARG A 275 24.49 34.05 -21.88
C ARG A 275 25.79 34.84 -22.07
N LYS A 276 25.88 35.63 -23.14
CA LYS A 276 27.05 36.44 -23.48
C LYS A 276 26.70 37.92 -23.49
N GLY A 277 27.42 38.71 -22.70
CA GLY A 277 27.30 40.17 -22.65
C GLY A 277 26.30 40.71 -21.62
N GLN A 278 26.10 42.03 -21.61
CA GLN A 278 25.18 42.73 -20.69
C GLN A 278 23.70 42.45 -21.00
N ASN A 279 23.40 41.94 -22.20
CA ASN A 279 22.03 41.72 -22.66
C ASN A 279 21.55 40.33 -22.20
N GLN A 280 20.76 40.29 -21.12
CA GLN A 280 20.35 39.04 -20.46
C GLN A 280 19.28 38.23 -21.20
N GLU A 281 18.83 38.68 -22.38
CA GLU A 281 17.70 38.08 -23.11
C GLU A 281 18.09 37.03 -24.16
N VAL A 282 19.37 36.94 -24.55
CA VAL A 282 19.85 36.00 -25.58
C VAL A 282 20.60 34.84 -24.95
N TYR A 283 20.24 33.62 -25.34
CA TYR A 283 20.93 32.39 -24.94
C TYR A 283 21.75 31.84 -26.11
N GLN A 284 22.95 31.33 -25.82
CA GLN A 284 23.87 30.71 -26.77
C GLN A 284 24.04 29.23 -26.42
N VAL A 285 24.10 28.37 -27.43
CA VAL A 285 24.25 26.91 -27.23
C VAL A 285 25.73 26.54 -27.22
N THR A 286 26.20 25.96 -26.12
CA THR A 286 27.62 25.68 -25.87
C THR A 286 28.24 24.80 -26.97
N ASP A 287 27.56 23.73 -27.37
CA ASP A 287 28.07 22.75 -28.35
C ASP A 287 28.24 23.33 -29.76
N GLN A 288 27.57 24.44 -30.09
CA GLN A 288 27.64 25.06 -31.41
C GLN A 288 28.64 26.23 -31.46
N GLU A 289 29.18 26.69 -30.34
CA GLU A 289 30.13 27.82 -30.30
C GLU A 289 31.58 27.37 -30.52
N LYS A 290 31.99 27.36 -31.80
CA LYS A 290 33.34 26.96 -32.22
C LYS A 290 34.47 27.82 -31.65
N GLU A 291 34.22 29.10 -31.36
CA GLU A 291 35.23 30.00 -30.81
C GLU A 291 35.54 29.70 -29.33
N LEU A 292 34.53 29.31 -28.55
CA LEU A 292 34.73 28.86 -27.17
C LEU A 292 35.61 27.61 -27.14
N TYR A 293 35.34 26.65 -28.03
CA TYR A 293 36.17 25.45 -28.17
C TYR A 293 37.64 25.77 -28.50
N LYS A 294 37.89 26.66 -29.48
CA LYS A 294 39.25 27.09 -29.85
C LYS A 294 39.98 27.74 -28.67
N LEU A 295 39.28 28.60 -27.93
CA LEU A 295 39.85 29.30 -26.77
C LEU A 295 40.21 28.32 -25.65
N THR A 296 39.28 27.42 -25.29
CA THR A 296 39.53 26.38 -24.28
C THR A 296 40.70 25.48 -24.68
N LEU A 297 40.78 25.08 -25.95
CA LEU A 297 41.89 24.28 -26.47
C LEU A 297 43.23 25.03 -26.34
N THR A 298 43.25 26.31 -26.66
CA THR A 298 44.46 27.15 -26.56
C THR A 298 44.94 27.25 -25.12
N ILE A 299 44.02 27.51 -24.17
CA ILE A 299 44.33 27.60 -22.75
C ILE A 299 44.91 26.29 -22.22
N ILE A 300 44.29 25.15 -22.55
CA ILE A 300 44.77 23.82 -22.11
C ILE A 300 46.17 23.56 -22.68
N GLN A 301 46.42 23.91 -23.94
CA GLN A 301 47.74 23.75 -24.57
C GLN A 301 48.80 24.62 -23.90
N GLU A 302 48.47 25.85 -23.54
CA GLU A 302 49.37 26.74 -22.81
C GLU A 302 49.66 26.23 -21.39
N ASP A 303 48.66 25.71 -20.68
CA ASP A 303 48.81 25.23 -19.31
C ASP A 303 49.63 23.92 -19.26
N CYS A 304 49.45 23.04 -20.24
CA CYS A 304 50.27 21.84 -20.40
C CYS A 304 51.76 22.13 -20.71
N ARG A 305 52.07 23.33 -21.21
CA ARG A 305 53.45 23.78 -21.44
C ARG A 305 54.11 24.38 -20.20
N ARG A 306 53.36 24.63 -19.12
CA ARG A 306 53.93 25.14 -17.86
C ARG A 306 54.58 23.99 -17.09
N GLN A 307 55.81 24.18 -16.63
CA GLN A 307 56.47 23.22 -15.75
C GLN A 307 55.67 23.09 -14.45
N LYS A 308 55.35 21.85 -14.07
CA LYS A 308 54.74 21.54 -12.78
C LYS A 308 55.76 21.87 -11.68
N LEU A 309 55.48 22.93 -10.92
CA LEU A 309 56.18 23.26 -9.67
C LEU A 309 55.94 22.19 -8.61
#